data_AF-A0A3C0QHJ3-F1
#
_entry.id   AF-A0A3C0QHJ3-F1
#
_cell.length_a   1.000
_cell.length_b   1.000
_cell.length_c   1.000
_cell.angle_alpha   90.00
_cell.angle_beta   90.00
_cell.angle_gamma   90.00
#
_symmetry.space_group_name_H-M   'P 1'
#
loop_
_entity.id
_entity.type
_entity.pdbx_description
1 polymer ?
#
loop_
_entity_poly.entity_id
_entity_poly.type
_entity_poly.pdbx_seq_one_letter_code
_entity_poly.pdbx_strand_id
1 'polypeptide(L)'
;MPDSGTIAAVGYAERSGIPLEMGVVRNRYVGRTFIQPTQKVRDLGVKIKLNPISEVFNNKKAVIIDDSIVRGTTAERVVSMIRDSGASEVHLRIASPPVLHPCRYGIDTRKEETLAAVRMTIPELCKKIGADSLEYLSEENLIAAIGLPEDQICTACFTGKYLDENDLKAGA
;
A
#
# COMPACT_ATOMS: atom_id res chain seq x y z
N MET A 1 -6.92 -1.42 4.93
CA MET A 1 -5.86 -0.91 5.80
C MET A 1 -6.28 0.46 6.28
N PRO A 2 -6.57 0.65 7.58
CA PRO A 2 -7.07 1.92 8.08
C PRO A 2 -5.99 3.02 8.06
N ASP A 3 -6.33 4.28 7.75
CA ASP A 3 -7.69 4.76 7.44
C ASP A 3 -7.92 4.95 5.93
N SER A 4 -6.85 5.07 5.13
CA SER A 4 -6.90 5.43 3.72
C SER A 4 -7.50 4.34 2.83
N GLY A 5 -7.22 3.07 3.12
CA GLY A 5 -7.76 1.95 2.35
C GLY A 5 -9.23 1.61 2.66
N THR A 6 -9.86 2.28 3.64
CA THR A 6 -11.20 1.91 4.12
C THR A 6 -12.28 2.06 3.05
N ILE A 7 -12.30 3.18 2.31
CA ILE A 7 -13.33 3.42 1.28
C ILE A 7 -13.18 2.44 0.11
N ALA A 8 -11.95 2.19 -0.33
CA ALA A 8 -11.68 1.16 -1.33
C ALA A 8 -12.10 -0.24 -0.85
N ALA A 9 -11.96 -0.54 0.44
CA ALA A 9 -12.42 -1.80 1.02
C ALA A 9 -13.94 -1.94 1.04
N VAL A 10 -14.68 -0.87 1.30
CA VAL A 10 -16.14 -0.86 1.19
C VAL A 10 -16.56 -1.21 -0.24
N GLY A 11 -16.02 -0.51 -1.25
CA GLY A 11 -16.37 -0.78 -2.65
C GLY A 11 -15.97 -2.20 -3.11
N TYR A 12 -14.82 -2.70 -2.66
CA TYR A 12 -14.39 -4.06 -2.94
C TYR A 12 -15.34 -5.11 -2.32
N ALA A 13 -15.75 -4.91 -1.07
CA ALA A 13 -16.67 -5.80 -0.36
C ALA A 13 -18.05 -5.84 -1.03
N GLU A 14 -18.60 -4.67 -1.37
CA GLU A 14 -19.88 -4.55 -2.09
C GLU A 14 -19.85 -5.28 -3.44
N ARG A 15 -18.77 -5.13 -4.21
CA ARG A 15 -18.65 -5.74 -5.53
C ARG A 15 -18.34 -7.25 -5.49
N SER A 16 -17.54 -7.69 -4.54
CA SER A 16 -17.12 -9.09 -4.42
C SER A 16 -18.12 -9.97 -3.64
N GLY A 17 -19.01 -9.36 -2.85
CA GLY A 17 -19.88 -10.07 -1.92
C GLY A 17 -19.15 -10.62 -0.68
N ILE A 18 -17.85 -10.32 -0.52
CA ILE A 18 -17.08 -10.72 0.66
C ILE A 18 -17.40 -9.75 1.81
N PRO A 19 -17.78 -10.24 3.00
CA PRO A 19 -18.06 -9.37 4.14
C PRO A 19 -16.88 -8.46 4.51
N LEU A 20 -17.16 -7.18 4.70
CA LEU A 20 -16.19 -6.22 5.23
C LEU A 20 -16.09 -6.36 6.74
N GLU A 21 -14.88 -6.57 7.25
CA GLU A 21 -14.58 -6.63 8.68
C GLU A 21 -13.52 -5.60 9.05
N MET A 22 -13.72 -4.90 10.16
CA MET A 22 -12.72 -3.98 10.72
C MET A 22 -11.65 -4.75 11.49
N GLY A 23 -10.86 -5.57 10.77
CA GLY A 23 -9.89 -6.49 11.36
C GLY A 23 -8.61 -5.85 11.92
N VAL A 24 -8.31 -4.61 11.55
CA VAL A 24 -7.15 -3.88 12.08
C VAL A 24 -7.61 -2.55 12.64
N VAL A 25 -7.16 -2.23 13.86
CA VAL A 25 -7.43 -0.96 14.52
C VAL A 25 -6.16 -0.12 14.52
N ARG A 26 -6.25 1.08 13.95
CA ARG A 26 -5.18 2.07 14.02
C ARG A 26 -5.21 2.74 15.40
N ASN A 27 -4.07 2.71 16.10
CA ASN A 27 -3.91 3.45 17.34
C ASN A 27 -3.76 4.95 17.03
N ARG A 28 -4.79 5.73 17.42
CA ARG A 28 -4.87 7.19 17.17
C ARG A 28 -3.98 8.02 18.08
N TYR A 29 -3.44 7.42 19.14
CA TYR A 29 -2.67 8.12 20.18
C TYR A 29 -1.16 7.94 20.03
N VAL A 30 -0.70 7.33 18.93
CA VAL A 30 0.73 7.17 18.67
C VAL A 30 1.33 8.49 18.19
N GLY A 31 2.01 9.18 19.10
CA GLY A 31 2.82 10.36 18.78
C GLY A 31 4.08 10.03 17.99
N ARG A 32 4.90 11.05 17.72
CA ARG A 32 6.22 10.88 17.09
C ARG A 32 7.09 10.01 18.00
N THR A 33 7.63 8.91 17.48
CA THR A 33 8.65 8.14 18.19
C THR A 33 9.95 8.93 18.20
N PHE A 34 10.49 9.27 19.38
CA PHE A 34 11.83 9.84 19.54
C PHE A 34 12.92 8.90 18.97
N ILE A 35 14.17 9.36 18.91
CA ILE A 35 15.32 8.55 18.46
C ILE A 35 15.36 7.25 19.29
N GLN A 36 14.92 6.15 18.68
CA GLN A 36 14.93 4.84 19.32
C GLN A 36 16.32 4.21 19.15
N PRO A 37 16.95 3.72 20.22
CA PRO A 37 18.36 3.31 20.21
C PRO A 37 18.63 2.01 19.45
N THR A 38 17.60 1.21 19.14
CA THR A 38 17.78 -0.09 18.46
C THR A 38 16.70 -0.34 17.41
N GLN A 39 17.04 -1.12 16.37
CA GLN A 39 16.12 -1.52 15.31
C GLN A 39 14.93 -2.35 15.86
N LYS A 40 15.17 -3.21 16.86
CA LYS A 40 14.11 -3.98 17.55
C LYS A 40 13.02 -3.08 18.15
N VAL A 41 13.40 -1.95 18.76
CA VAL A 41 12.44 -1.02 19.36
C VAL A 41 11.67 -0.25 18.28
N ARG A 42 12.29 0.02 17.12
CA ARG A 42 11.60 0.58 15.95
C ARG A 42 10.55 -0.38 15.38
N ASP A 43 10.87 -1.67 15.31
CA ASP A 43 9.93 -2.69 14.81
C ASP A 43 8.75 -2.89 15.78
N LEU A 44 8.99 -2.81 17.11
CA LEU A 44 7.91 -2.72 18.11
C LEU A 44 7.01 -1.49 17.90
N GLY A 45 7.58 -0.34 17.51
CA GLY A 45 6.84 0.89 17.26
C GLY A 45 5.79 0.79 16.15
N VAL A 46 5.91 -0.17 15.22
CA VAL A 46 4.89 -0.44 14.20
C VAL A 46 3.72 -1.24 14.76
N LYS A 47 3.99 -2.25 15.61
CA LYS A 47 2.95 -2.96 16.37
C LYS A 47 2.14 -2.00 17.25
N ILE A 48 2.76 -0.93 17.75
CA ILE A 48 2.06 0.11 18.51
C ILE A 48 1.05 0.88 17.64
N LYS A 49 1.30 1.03 16.33
CA LYS A 49 0.45 1.80 15.41
C LYS A 49 -0.74 1.03 14.90
N LEU A 50 -0.60 -0.26 14.62
CA LEU A 50 -1.61 -1.11 14.00
C LEU A 50 -1.83 -2.35 14.85
N ASN A 51 -3.07 -2.58 15.27
CA ASN A 51 -3.43 -3.68 16.15
C ASN A 51 -4.41 -4.61 15.41
N PRO A 52 -4.00 -5.83 15.04
CA PRO A 52 -4.90 -6.80 14.43
C PRO A 52 -5.82 -7.39 15.49
N ILE A 53 -7.07 -7.66 15.12
CA ILE A 53 -8.04 -8.39 15.93
C ILE A 53 -7.96 -9.86 15.52
N SER A 54 -7.26 -10.69 16.31
CA SER A 54 -6.97 -12.08 15.96
C SER A 54 -8.22 -12.91 15.69
N GLU A 55 -9.32 -12.66 16.40
CA GLU A 55 -10.62 -13.32 16.21
C GLU A 55 -11.20 -13.10 14.82
N VAL A 56 -10.88 -11.97 14.17
CA VAL A 56 -11.33 -11.67 12.81
C VAL A 56 -10.57 -12.54 11.80
N PHE A 57 -9.28 -12.78 12.03
CA PHE A 57 -8.38 -13.43 11.06
C PHE A 57 -8.23 -14.94 11.23
N ASN A 58 -8.40 -15.46 12.45
CA ASN A 58 -8.09 -16.85 12.78
C ASN A 58 -8.77 -17.86 11.84
N ASN A 59 -7.96 -18.70 11.17
CA ASN A 59 -8.37 -19.70 10.17
C ASN A 59 -9.13 -19.16 8.95
N LYS A 60 -9.07 -17.85 8.68
CA LYS A 60 -9.73 -17.23 7.51
C LYS A 60 -8.74 -16.84 6.43
N LYS A 61 -9.25 -16.81 5.20
CA LYS A 61 -8.60 -16.15 4.07
C LYS A 61 -8.94 -14.66 4.14
N ALA A 62 -7.93 -13.80 4.21
CA ALA A 62 -8.09 -12.38 4.38
C ALA A 62 -7.72 -11.63 3.09
N VAL A 63 -8.61 -10.76 2.62
CA VAL A 63 -8.31 -9.79 1.55
C VAL A 63 -8.08 -8.44 2.21
N ILE A 64 -6.88 -7.89 2.06
CA ILE A 64 -6.47 -6.64 2.67
C ILE A 64 -6.31 -5.59 1.57
N ILE A 65 -7.12 -4.54 1.68
CA ILE A 65 -7.10 -3.42 0.74
C ILE A 65 -6.19 -2.32 1.30
N ASP A 66 -5.24 -1.82 0.53
CA ASP A 66 -4.40 -0.68 0.91
C ASP A 66 -4.40 0.38 -0.21
N ASP A 67 -4.03 1.61 0.10
CA ASP A 67 -4.03 2.70 -0.88
C ASP A 67 -2.94 2.51 -1.95
N SER A 68 -1.72 2.17 -1.54
CA SER A 68 -0.53 2.21 -2.37
C SER A 68 0.58 1.36 -1.76
N ILE A 69 1.49 0.88 -2.62
CA ILE A 69 2.77 0.32 -2.19
C ILE A 69 3.89 1.16 -2.81
N VAL A 70 4.57 1.94 -1.98
CA VAL A 70 5.73 2.73 -2.41
C VAL A 70 7.02 1.92 -2.22
N ARG A 71 7.38 1.60 -0.98
CA ARG A 71 8.65 0.90 -0.64
C ARG A 71 8.47 -0.57 -0.24
N GLY A 72 7.24 -1.04 -0.07
CA GLY A 72 6.92 -2.43 0.30
C GLY A 72 7.10 -2.80 1.78
N THR A 73 7.93 -2.09 2.54
CA THR A 73 8.23 -2.45 3.94
C THR A 73 7.02 -2.40 4.88
N THR A 74 6.07 -1.48 4.67
CA THR A 74 4.82 -1.45 5.44
C THR A 74 3.94 -2.66 5.09
N ALA A 75 3.79 -2.96 3.80
CA ALA A 75 2.98 -4.09 3.34
C ALA A 75 3.52 -5.43 3.86
N GLU A 76 4.84 -5.64 3.83
CA GLU A 76 5.52 -6.81 4.41
C GLU A 76 5.18 -6.99 5.90
N ARG A 77 5.27 -5.90 6.68
CA ARG A 77 4.92 -5.92 8.11
C ARG A 77 3.44 -6.18 8.35
N VAL A 78 2.55 -5.60 7.54
CA VAL A 78 1.10 -5.81 7.63
C VAL A 78 0.75 -7.26 7.33
N VAL A 79 1.31 -7.86 6.29
CA VAL A 79 1.06 -9.26 5.94
C VAL A 79 1.58 -10.20 7.02
N SER A 80 2.81 -9.98 7.51
CA SER A 80 3.35 -10.75 8.64
C SER A 80 2.46 -10.66 9.88
N MET A 81 2.03 -9.44 10.26
CA MET A 81 1.15 -9.22 11.40
C MET A 81 -0.19 -9.95 11.28
N ILE A 82 -0.78 -9.97 10.08
CA ILE A 82 -2.08 -10.63 9.84
C ILE A 82 -1.92 -12.15 9.82
N ARG A 83 -0.84 -12.68 9.24
CA ARG A 83 -0.51 -14.11 9.33
C ARG A 83 -0.26 -14.54 10.77
N ASP A 84 0.46 -13.75 11.56
CA ASP A 84 0.71 -14.01 12.99
C ASP A 84 -0.60 -14.04 13.81
N SER A 85 -1.64 -13.34 13.34
CA SER A 85 -3.01 -13.38 13.91
C SER A 85 -3.83 -14.60 13.49
N GLY A 86 -3.25 -15.55 12.74
CA GLY A 86 -3.86 -16.83 12.40
C GLY A 86 -4.58 -16.89 11.04
N ALA A 87 -4.37 -15.90 10.17
CA ALA A 87 -4.91 -15.96 8.80
C ALA A 87 -4.29 -17.13 8.01
N SER A 88 -5.13 -17.91 7.32
CA SER A 88 -4.68 -19.03 6.48
C SER A 88 -4.10 -18.54 5.15
N GLU A 89 -4.72 -17.52 4.55
CA GLU A 89 -4.24 -16.82 3.36
C GLU A 89 -4.39 -15.30 3.55
N VAL A 90 -3.47 -14.54 2.97
CA VAL A 90 -3.45 -13.07 2.95
C VAL A 90 -3.25 -12.60 1.52
N HIS A 91 -4.29 -11.99 0.96
CA HIS A 91 -4.33 -11.43 -0.38
C HIS A 91 -4.32 -9.90 -0.30
N LEU A 92 -3.38 -9.25 -0.98
CA LEU A 92 -3.32 -7.80 -1.06
C LEU A 92 -4.03 -7.29 -2.32
N ARG A 93 -4.79 -6.21 -2.18
CA ARG A 93 -5.35 -5.44 -3.30
C ARG A 93 -5.04 -3.97 -3.08
N ILE A 94 -4.38 -3.35 -4.05
CA ILE A 94 -3.88 -1.99 -3.93
C ILE A 94 -4.75 -1.06 -4.77
N ALA A 95 -5.34 -0.05 -4.13
CA ALA A 95 -6.25 0.92 -4.73
C ALA A 95 -5.53 2.02 -5.53
N SER A 96 -4.40 1.65 -6.15
CA SER A 96 -3.53 2.50 -6.97
C SER A 96 -2.80 1.60 -7.96
N PRO A 97 -2.41 2.13 -9.14
CA PRO A 97 -1.39 1.51 -9.97
C PRO A 97 -0.03 1.43 -9.25
N PRO A 98 0.89 0.56 -9.74
CA PRO A 98 2.24 0.50 -9.22
C PRO A 98 2.96 1.85 -9.37
N VAL A 99 3.56 2.35 -8.28
CA VAL A 99 4.36 3.57 -8.32
C VAL A 99 5.73 3.22 -8.92
N LEU A 100 5.95 3.67 -10.15
CA LEU A 100 7.15 3.36 -10.94
C LEU A 100 8.10 4.55 -11.04
N HIS A 101 7.63 5.76 -10.75
CA HIS A 101 8.43 6.96 -10.95
C HIS A 101 8.34 7.94 -9.77
N PRO A 102 9.42 8.68 -9.49
CA PRO A 102 9.45 9.68 -8.43
C PRO A 102 8.56 10.89 -8.78
N CYS A 103 7.81 11.40 -7.83
CA CYS A 103 7.03 12.61 -8.04
C CYS A 103 7.95 13.84 -8.08
N ARG A 104 7.74 14.70 -9.08
CA ARG A 104 8.45 15.99 -9.24
C ARG A 104 7.62 17.20 -8.80
N TYR A 105 6.35 16.97 -8.47
CA TYR A 105 5.36 18.01 -8.16
C TYR A 105 5.03 18.13 -6.67
N GLY A 106 5.87 17.57 -5.79
CA GLY A 106 5.81 17.83 -4.35
C GLY A 106 5.53 16.63 -3.45
N ILE A 107 5.24 15.44 -3.99
CA ILE A 107 5.11 14.21 -3.19
C ILE A 107 6.50 13.63 -2.90
N ASP A 108 6.74 13.19 -1.66
CA ASP A 108 8.05 12.66 -1.23
C ASP A 108 8.29 11.21 -1.71
N THR A 109 8.57 11.05 -3.00
CA THR A 109 8.94 9.78 -3.63
C THR A 109 10.24 9.89 -4.45
N ARG A 110 11.10 10.85 -4.14
CA ARG A 110 12.20 11.33 -5.02
C ARG A 110 13.24 10.29 -5.44
N LYS A 111 13.39 9.17 -4.72
CA LYS A 111 14.38 8.14 -5.03
C LYS A 111 13.74 6.95 -5.72
N GLU A 112 13.84 6.90 -7.04
CA GLU A 112 13.29 5.83 -7.88
C GLU A 112 13.77 4.44 -7.44
N GLU A 113 15.06 4.32 -7.12
CA GLU A 113 15.69 3.11 -6.57
C GLU A 113 15.09 2.62 -5.23
N THR A 114 14.28 3.42 -4.54
CA THR A 114 13.59 2.99 -3.32
C THR A 114 12.19 2.42 -3.58
N LEU A 115 11.68 2.58 -4.80
CA LEU A 115 10.34 2.14 -5.19
C LEU A 115 10.33 0.62 -5.38
N ALA A 116 9.34 -0.04 -4.79
CA ALA A 116 9.23 -1.49 -4.77
C ALA A 116 8.94 -2.04 -6.17
N ALA A 117 8.02 -1.41 -6.90
CA ALA A 117 7.60 -1.85 -8.22
C ALA A 117 8.62 -1.57 -9.34
N VAL A 118 9.59 -0.68 -9.10
CA VAL A 118 10.74 -0.47 -10.01
C VAL A 118 11.74 -1.62 -9.88
N ARG A 119 11.97 -2.08 -8.65
CA ARG A 119 13.02 -3.04 -8.33
C ARG A 119 12.62 -4.50 -8.52
N MET A 120 11.32 -4.76 -8.55
CA MET A 120 10.76 -6.11 -8.51
C MET A 120 9.53 -6.15 -9.39
N THR A 121 9.41 -7.23 -10.16
CA THR A 121 8.14 -7.58 -10.79
C THR A 121 7.06 -7.80 -9.73
N ILE A 122 5.78 -7.68 -10.10
CA ILE A 122 4.67 -7.90 -9.15
C ILE A 122 4.73 -9.28 -8.48
N PRO A 123 5.04 -10.39 -9.18
CA PRO A 123 5.22 -11.69 -8.52
C PRO A 123 6.37 -11.72 -7.51
N GLU A 124 7.51 -11.10 -7.82
CA GLU A 124 8.64 -11.01 -6.90
C GLU A 124 8.29 -10.18 -5.67
N LEU A 125 7.58 -9.06 -5.86
CA LEU A 125 7.11 -8.20 -4.78
C LEU A 125 6.10 -8.93 -3.88
N CYS A 126 5.16 -9.68 -4.47
CA CYS A 126 4.21 -10.53 -3.74
C CYS A 126 4.95 -11.51 -2.84
N LYS A 127 5.93 -12.23 -3.40
CA LYS A 127 6.76 -13.18 -2.66
C LYS A 127 7.55 -12.50 -1.55
N LYS A 128 8.15 -11.34 -1.82
CA LYS A 128 8.93 -10.59 -0.83
C LYS A 128 8.07 -10.14 0.36
N ILE A 129 6.85 -9.67 0.09
CA ILE A 129 5.91 -9.24 1.12
C ILE A 129 5.34 -10.43 1.91
N GLY A 130 5.36 -11.63 1.33
CA GLY A 130 4.83 -12.86 1.94
C GLY A 130 3.31 -13.03 1.77
N ALA A 131 2.71 -12.33 0.81
CA ALA A 131 1.29 -12.44 0.47
C ALA A 131 1.04 -13.65 -0.45
N ASP A 132 -0.15 -14.24 -0.41
CA ASP A 132 -0.57 -15.32 -1.31
C ASP A 132 -0.93 -14.78 -2.70
N SER A 133 -1.42 -13.55 -2.76
CA SER A 133 -1.59 -12.82 -4.03
C SER A 133 -1.46 -11.32 -3.81
N LEU A 134 -1.03 -10.60 -4.84
CA LEU A 134 -0.93 -9.14 -4.86
C LEU A 134 -1.44 -8.65 -6.22
N GLU A 135 -2.44 -7.79 -6.21
CA GLU A 135 -2.94 -7.14 -7.41
C GLU A 135 -3.07 -5.62 -7.18
N TYR A 136 -2.87 -4.87 -8.25
CA TYR A 136 -2.97 -3.42 -8.29
C TYR A 136 -4.17 -3.00 -9.13
N LEU A 137 -4.78 -1.87 -8.79
CA LEU A 137 -5.72 -1.19 -9.66
C LEU A 137 -4.99 -0.77 -10.95
N SER A 138 -5.62 -0.94 -12.11
CA SER A 138 -5.02 -0.47 -13.36
C SER A 138 -5.07 1.06 -13.48
N GLU A 139 -4.18 1.64 -14.28
CA GLU A 139 -4.17 3.08 -14.52
C GLU A 139 -5.50 3.55 -15.12
N GLU A 140 -6.02 2.82 -16.11
CA GLU A 140 -7.27 3.18 -16.78
C GLU A 140 -8.44 3.18 -15.80
N ASN A 141 -8.49 2.18 -14.91
CA ASN A 141 -9.52 2.10 -13.88
C ASN A 141 -9.38 3.18 -12.81
N LEU A 142 -8.15 3.60 -12.47
CA LEU A 142 -7.94 4.73 -11.56
C LEU A 142 -8.44 6.03 -12.18
N ILE A 143 -8.08 6.31 -13.45
CA ILE A 143 -8.54 7.49 -14.19
C ILE A 143 -10.07 7.51 -14.27
N ALA A 144 -10.67 6.37 -14.64
CA ALA A 144 -12.12 6.23 -14.71
C ALA A 144 -12.80 6.47 -13.35
N ALA A 145 -12.19 6.02 -12.24
CA ALA A 145 -12.72 6.22 -10.90
C ALA A 145 -12.63 7.68 -10.42
N ILE A 146 -11.62 8.44 -10.87
CA ILE A 146 -11.49 9.89 -10.59
C ILE A 146 -12.60 10.67 -11.31
N GLY A 147 -12.99 10.23 -12.52
CA GLY A 147 -14.09 10.84 -13.27
C GLY A 147 -13.76 12.18 -13.93
N LEU A 148 -12.47 12.51 -14.06
CA LEU A 148 -11.97 13.66 -14.83
C LEU A 148 -11.38 13.21 -16.16
N PRO A 149 -11.31 14.08 -17.17
CA PRO A 149 -10.57 13.82 -18.40
C PRO A 149 -9.10 13.45 -18.12
N GLU A 150 -8.55 12.49 -18.89
CA GLU A 150 -7.18 11.99 -18.70
C GLU A 150 -6.12 13.10 -18.81
N ASP A 151 -6.31 14.06 -19.71
CA ASP A 151 -5.43 15.22 -19.91
C ASP A 151 -5.43 16.21 -18.73
N GLN A 152 -6.33 16.04 -17.76
CA GLN A 152 -6.40 16.82 -16.52
C GLN A 152 -5.89 16.04 -15.30
N ILE A 153 -5.50 14.79 -15.47
CA ILE A 153 -5.00 13.93 -14.38
C ILE A 153 -3.51 13.71 -14.57
N CYS A 154 -2.71 14.10 -13.57
CA CYS A 154 -1.29 13.77 -13.56
C CYS A 154 -1.09 12.29 -13.20
N THR A 155 -0.61 11.48 -14.15
CA THR A 155 -0.26 10.06 -13.94
C THR A 155 1.24 9.79 -13.93
N ALA A 156 2.06 10.85 -13.83
CA ALA A 156 3.52 10.76 -13.96
C ALA A 156 4.17 9.72 -13.04
N CYS A 157 3.66 9.53 -11.82
CA CYS A 157 4.16 8.55 -10.86
C CYS A 157 4.00 7.08 -11.34
N PHE A 158 3.09 6.83 -12.28
CA PHE A 158 2.77 5.51 -12.84
C PHE A 158 3.32 5.35 -14.27
N THR A 159 3.26 6.41 -15.07
CA THR A 159 3.61 6.37 -16.50
C THR A 159 4.97 6.97 -16.87
N GLY A 160 5.52 7.82 -15.99
CA GLY A 160 6.70 8.61 -16.29
C GLY A 160 6.42 9.77 -17.25
N LYS A 161 5.16 10.02 -17.62
CA LYS A 161 4.76 11.17 -18.45
C LYS A 161 4.61 12.41 -17.58
N TYR A 162 5.68 13.19 -17.48
CA TYR A 162 5.69 14.47 -16.76
C TYR A 162 5.14 15.59 -17.64
N LEU A 163 4.57 16.63 -17.02
CA LEU A 163 3.98 17.79 -17.70
C LEU A 163 5.03 18.70 -18.37
N ASP A 164 6.31 18.63 -17.97
CA ASP A 164 7.39 19.44 -18.53
C ASP A 164 8.63 18.57 -18.83
N GLU A 165 9.22 18.73 -20.03
CA GLU A 165 10.39 17.95 -20.48
C GLU A 165 11.68 18.35 -19.73
N ASN A 166 11.76 19.59 -19.23
CA ASN A 166 12.92 20.08 -18.48
C ASN A 166 13.08 19.43 -17.10
N ASP A 167 12.03 18.83 -16.58
CA ASP A 167 12.01 18.15 -15.28
C ASP A 167 12.80 16.83 -15.28
N LEU A 168 13.17 16.29 -16.47
CA LEU A 168 13.96 15.05 -16.60
C LEU A 168 15.33 15.14 -15.91
N LYS A 169 15.87 16.35 -15.70
CA LYS A 169 17.21 16.58 -15.14
C LYS A 169 17.24 16.74 -13.61
N ALA A 170 16.10 16.83 -12.93
CA ALA A 170 16.05 17.14 -11.50
C ALA A 170 16.18 15.90 -10.56
N GLY A 171 16.27 14.69 -11.14
CA GLY A 171 16.35 13.43 -10.39
C GLY A 171 17.64 12.62 -10.58
N ALA A 172 18.65 13.18 -11.24
CA ALA A 172 19.98 12.56 -11.40
C ALA A 172 20.95 12.98 -10.28
#